data_AF-A0A0L0TA57-F1
#
_entry.id   AF-A0A0L0TA57-F1
#
_cell.length_a   1.000
_cell.length_b   1.000
_cell.length_c   1.000
_cell.angle_alpha   90.00
_cell.angle_beta   90.00
_cell.angle_gamma   90.00
#
_symmetry.space_group_name_H-M   'P 1'
#
loop_
_entity.id
_entity.type
_entity.pdbx_description
1 polymer ?
#
loop_
_entity_poly.entity_id
_entity_poly.type
_entity_poly.pdbx_seq_one_letter_code
_entity_poly.pdbx_strand_id
1 'polypeptide(L)'
;MSARVATIERLHALATNSNVPLPLCSDCATVLADRLHADLADLEEELRCYQQFAPPPTASTDSGDNLAELLALEADLAAQLAAAETEEAALELTLADLAADAAALDAAECDFWHASHAFQASLQAYQAERDALNTKYDAASRHLDKLKRTNVYNDVARLGHDGTYPTINGLRLGRGVSGNGAPPVPWHEMNAAFGKCV
;
A
#
# COMPACT_ATOMS: atom_id res chain seq x y z
N MET A 1 -79.17 25.88 35.28
CA MET A 1 -78.04 25.02 35.72
C MET A 1 -76.76 25.59 35.14
N SER A 2 -75.78 25.85 35.99
CA SER A 2 -75.48 27.21 36.43
C SER A 2 -74.02 27.47 36.07
N ALA A 3 -73.68 28.67 35.60
CA ALA A 3 -72.30 29.06 35.22
C ALA A 3 -71.25 28.68 36.28
N ARG A 4 -71.68 28.58 37.54
CA ARG A 4 -70.91 28.07 38.68
C ARG A 4 -70.28 26.69 38.46
N VAL A 5 -70.98 25.73 37.86
CA VAL A 5 -70.47 24.37 37.64
C VAL A 5 -69.31 24.37 36.62
N ALA A 6 -69.43 25.17 35.56
CA ALA A 6 -68.37 25.31 34.55
C ALA A 6 -67.12 26.03 35.11
N THR A 7 -67.28 27.00 35.99
CA THR A 7 -66.15 27.61 36.73
C THR A 7 -65.46 26.62 37.65
N ILE A 8 -66.21 25.73 38.32
CA ILE A 8 -65.65 24.72 39.21
C ILE A 8 -64.85 23.69 38.42
N GLU A 9 -65.34 23.25 37.25
CA GLU A 9 -64.58 22.34 36.37
C GLU A 9 -63.28 22.97 35.84
N ARG A 10 -63.30 24.25 35.46
CA ARG A 10 -62.08 24.96 35.04
C ARG A 10 -61.06 25.14 36.16
N LEU A 11 -61.52 25.46 37.37
CA LEU A 11 -60.66 25.58 38.55
C LEU A 11 -60.06 24.21 38.93
N HIS A 12 -60.83 23.12 38.78
CA HIS A 12 -60.35 21.77 39.05
C HIS A 12 -59.29 21.33 38.02
N ALA A 13 -59.47 21.66 36.74
CA ALA A 13 -58.47 21.39 35.70
C ALA A 13 -57.16 22.18 35.88
N LEU A 14 -57.23 23.40 36.40
CA LEU A 14 -56.04 24.19 36.77
C LEU A 14 -55.36 23.63 38.03
N ALA A 15 -56.15 23.14 38.99
CA ALA A 15 -55.68 22.56 40.24
C ALA A 15 -55.10 21.15 40.10
N THR A 16 -55.47 20.35 39.09
CA THR A 16 -54.86 19.01 38.88
C THR A 16 -53.36 19.05 38.57
N ASN A 17 -52.83 20.21 38.16
CA ASN A 17 -51.38 20.41 37.98
C ASN A 17 -50.65 20.78 39.28
N SER A 18 -51.38 21.19 40.33
CA SER A 18 -50.82 21.35 41.67
C SER A 18 -51.16 20.11 42.48
N ASN A 19 -50.18 19.49 43.14
CA ASN A 19 -50.35 18.28 43.96
C ASN A 19 -51.18 18.53 45.25
N VAL A 20 -52.27 19.29 45.17
CA VAL A 20 -53.13 19.69 46.29
C VAL A 20 -54.46 18.94 46.19
N PRO A 21 -54.83 18.12 47.19
CA PRO A 21 -56.12 17.42 47.17
C PRO A 21 -57.27 18.42 47.42
N LEU A 22 -58.19 18.55 46.45
CA LEU A 22 -59.43 19.33 46.58
C LEU A 22 -60.60 18.43 46.98
N PRO A 23 -61.62 18.90 47.75
CA PRO A 23 -61.96 20.30 48.06
C PRO A 23 -61.38 20.83 49.38
N LEU A 24 -60.82 22.05 49.32
CA LEU A 24 -60.31 22.78 50.49
C LEU A 24 -61.46 23.46 51.25
N CYS A 25 -61.36 23.58 52.58
CA CYS A 25 -62.25 24.47 53.34
C CYS A 25 -61.95 25.94 53.03
N SER A 26 -62.88 26.85 53.34
CA SER A 26 -62.73 28.30 53.06
C SER A 26 -61.40 28.85 53.54
N ASP A 27 -60.99 28.45 54.73
CA ASP A 27 -59.83 28.99 55.41
C ASP A 27 -58.52 28.45 54.78
N CYS A 28 -58.52 27.20 54.31
CA CYS A 28 -57.39 26.65 53.56
C CYS A 28 -57.30 27.24 52.15
N ALA A 29 -58.44 27.56 51.52
CA ALA A 29 -58.48 28.20 50.21
C ALA A 29 -57.97 29.66 50.27
N THR A 30 -58.29 30.40 51.33
CA THR A 30 -57.74 31.75 51.54
C THR A 30 -56.24 31.71 51.79
N VAL A 31 -55.74 30.78 52.63
CA VAL A 31 -54.30 30.63 52.87
C VAL A 31 -53.53 30.26 51.60
N LEU A 32 -54.10 29.38 50.76
CA LEU A 32 -53.49 29.04 49.47
C LEU A 32 -53.50 30.24 48.51
N ALA A 33 -54.60 31.00 48.46
CA ALA A 33 -54.67 32.22 47.66
C ALA A 33 -53.64 33.25 48.12
N ASP A 34 -53.51 33.49 49.43
CA ASP A 34 -52.54 34.45 49.96
C ASP A 34 -51.09 34.06 49.63
N ARG A 35 -50.76 32.76 49.71
CA ARG A 35 -49.46 32.23 49.27
C ARG A 35 -49.23 32.44 47.78
N LEU A 36 -50.20 32.10 46.94
CA LEU A 36 -50.07 32.31 45.49
C LEU A 36 -49.94 33.80 45.12
N HIS A 37 -50.60 34.71 45.84
CA HIS A 37 -50.39 36.14 45.63
C HIS A 37 -49.01 36.61 46.06
N ALA A 38 -48.47 36.07 47.16
CA ALA A 38 -47.09 36.33 47.58
C ALA A 38 -46.09 35.79 46.55
N ASP A 39 -46.24 34.54 46.11
CA ASP A 39 -45.39 33.93 45.09
C ASP A 39 -45.45 34.71 43.75
N LEU A 40 -46.63 35.20 43.37
CA LEU A 40 -46.78 36.06 42.19
C LEU A 40 -46.09 37.41 42.37
N ALA A 41 -46.19 38.03 43.54
CA ALA A 41 -45.52 39.30 43.81
C ALA A 41 -44.00 39.16 43.78
N ASP A 42 -43.47 38.07 44.35
CA ASP A 42 -42.04 37.74 44.30
C ASP A 42 -41.57 37.54 42.86
N LEU A 43 -42.31 36.78 42.04
CA LEU A 43 -42.00 36.59 40.61
C LEU A 43 -42.10 37.89 39.80
N GLU A 44 -43.07 38.77 40.10
CA GLU A 44 -43.19 40.08 39.47
C GLU A 44 -42.02 41.00 39.82
N GLU A 45 -41.52 40.93 41.06
CA GLU A 45 -40.35 41.66 41.51
C GLU A 45 -39.05 41.12 40.88
N GLU A 46 -38.90 39.80 40.78
CA GLU A 46 -37.80 39.16 40.04
C GLU A 46 -37.82 39.58 38.57
N LEU A 47 -38.98 39.55 37.92
CA LEU A 47 -39.13 39.93 36.51
C LEU A 47 -38.81 41.42 36.31
N ARG A 48 -39.24 42.30 37.23
CA ARG A 48 -38.83 43.72 37.25
C ARG A 48 -37.33 43.88 37.39
N CYS A 49 -36.69 43.09 38.27
CA CYS A 49 -35.25 43.10 38.46
C CYS A 49 -34.52 42.69 37.16
N TYR A 50 -34.95 41.60 36.52
CA TYR A 50 -34.41 41.16 35.23
C TYR A 50 -34.60 42.21 34.13
N GLN A 51 -35.75 42.89 34.09
CA GLN A 51 -36.01 43.97 33.13
C GLN A 51 -35.16 45.22 33.38
N GLN A 52 -34.74 45.48 34.62
CA GLN A 52 -33.82 46.58 34.93
C GLN A 52 -32.39 46.29 34.46
N PHE A 53 -31.97 45.02 34.49
CA PHE A 53 -30.66 44.59 33.97
C PHE A 53 -30.67 44.32 32.47
N ALA A 54 -31.85 44.08 31.87
CA ALA A 54 -31.99 44.03 30.44
C ALA A 54 -31.73 45.44 29.89
N PRO A 55 -30.74 45.63 29.00
CA PRO A 55 -30.59 46.90 28.31
C PRO A 55 -31.93 47.21 27.63
N PRO A 56 -32.46 48.45 27.70
CA PRO A 56 -33.62 48.82 26.89
C PRO A 56 -33.29 48.44 25.45
N PRO A 57 -34.24 47.88 24.66
CA PRO A 57 -33.97 47.60 23.26
C PRO A 57 -33.49 48.92 22.68
N THR A 58 -32.20 49.00 22.38
CA THR A 58 -31.61 50.26 22.00
C THR A 58 -32.30 50.63 20.71
N ALA A 59 -33.17 51.64 20.75
CA ALA A 59 -33.54 52.41 19.58
C ALA A 59 -32.30 53.24 19.16
N SER A 60 -31.16 52.57 19.02
CA SER A 60 -30.09 53.02 18.16
C SER A 60 -30.71 53.10 16.78
N THR A 61 -30.71 54.28 16.19
CA THR A 61 -31.11 54.50 14.81
C THR A 61 -30.31 53.61 13.83
N ASP A 62 -29.18 53.05 14.27
CA ASP A 62 -28.38 52.00 13.60
C ASP A 62 -29.01 50.60 13.59
N SER A 63 -30.09 50.32 14.35
CA SER A 63 -30.64 48.96 14.45
C SER A 63 -31.22 48.43 13.14
N GLY A 64 -31.75 49.34 12.31
CA GLY A 64 -32.27 49.01 10.98
C GLY A 64 -31.15 48.76 9.96
N ASP A 65 -30.08 49.57 10.02
CA ASP A 65 -28.92 49.42 9.15
C ASP A 65 -28.12 48.16 9.50
N ASN A 66 -27.92 47.88 10.79
CA ASN A 66 -27.31 46.63 11.26
C ASN A 66 -28.13 45.39 10.88
N LEU A 67 -29.47 45.46 10.93
CA LEU A 67 -30.33 44.34 10.53
C LEU A 67 -30.28 44.10 9.01
N ALA A 68 -30.29 45.15 8.21
CA ALA A 68 -30.15 45.04 6.76
C ALA A 68 -28.77 44.48 6.36
N GLU A 69 -27.71 44.92 7.03
CA GLU A 69 -26.35 44.42 6.83
C GLU A 69 -26.21 42.95 7.25
N LEU A 70 -26.82 42.55 8.38
CA LEU A 70 -26.87 41.15 8.83
C LEU A 70 -27.63 40.25 7.85
N LEU A 71 -28.77 40.70 7.33
CA LEU A 71 -29.55 39.94 6.34
C LEU A 71 -28.82 39.84 4.99
N ALA A 72 -28.10 40.89 4.58
CA ALA A 72 -27.26 40.84 3.39
C ALA A 72 -26.10 39.85 3.56
N LEU A 73 -25.43 39.87 4.72
CA LEU A 73 -24.38 38.92 5.07
C LEU A 73 -24.91 37.48 5.10
N GLU A 74 -26.08 37.25 5.68
CA GLU A 74 -26.72 35.93 5.71
C GLU A 74 -27.03 35.42 4.30
N ALA A 75 -27.55 36.28 3.41
CA ALA A 75 -27.80 35.94 2.02
C ALA A 75 -26.51 35.62 1.25
N ASP A 76 -25.44 36.42 1.45
CA ASP A 76 -24.14 36.19 0.84
C ASP A 76 -23.50 34.88 1.31
N LEU A 77 -23.56 34.59 2.61
CA LEU A 77 -23.07 33.34 3.18
C LEU A 77 -23.88 32.13 2.69
N ALA A 78 -25.20 32.26 2.58
CA ALA A 78 -26.05 31.22 2.02
C ALA A 78 -25.72 30.94 0.54
N ALA A 79 -25.44 31.98 -0.24
CA ALA A 79 -25.02 31.83 -1.63
C ALA A 79 -23.64 31.15 -1.76
N GLN A 80 -22.69 31.52 -0.90
CA GLN A 80 -21.37 30.88 -0.85
C GLN A 80 -21.47 29.41 -0.45
N LEU A 81 -22.32 29.08 0.52
CA LEU A 81 -22.53 27.71 0.97
C LEU A 81 -23.15 26.85 -0.13
N ALA A 82 -24.18 27.37 -0.81
CA ALA A 82 -24.77 26.69 -1.96
C ALA A 82 -23.75 26.46 -3.09
N ALA A 83 -22.89 27.44 -3.39
CA ALA A 83 -21.83 27.28 -4.38
C ALA A 83 -20.84 26.19 -3.98
N ALA A 84 -20.38 26.19 -2.72
CA ALA A 84 -19.46 25.18 -2.19
C ALA A 84 -20.06 23.77 -2.23
N GLU A 85 -21.35 23.61 -1.89
CA GLU A 85 -22.05 22.32 -1.98
C GLU A 85 -22.11 21.80 -3.43
N THR A 86 -22.31 22.69 -4.41
CA THR A 86 -22.29 22.27 -5.83
C THR A 86 -20.89 21.87 -6.30
N GLU A 87 -19.85 22.56 -5.82
CA GLU A 87 -18.46 22.21 -6.12
C GLU A 87 -18.08 20.87 -5.48
N GLU A 88 -18.50 20.64 -4.22
CA GLU A 88 -18.28 19.37 -3.52
C GLU A 88 -18.92 18.21 -4.27
N ALA A 89 -20.19 18.34 -4.67
CA ALA A 89 -20.88 17.30 -5.46
C ALA A 89 -20.20 17.03 -6.81
N ALA A 90 -19.67 18.06 -7.47
CA ALA A 90 -18.91 17.90 -8.71
C ALA A 90 -17.58 17.18 -8.47
N LEU A 91 -16.87 17.52 -7.39
CA LEU A 91 -15.60 16.87 -7.02
C LEU A 91 -15.81 15.40 -6.64
N GLU A 92 -16.88 15.07 -5.91
CA GLU A 92 -17.22 13.69 -5.56
C GLU A 92 -17.44 12.82 -6.81
N LEU A 93 -18.12 13.35 -7.83
CA LEU A 93 -18.27 12.66 -9.11
C LEU A 93 -16.90 12.42 -9.78
N THR A 94 -16.04 13.45 -9.84
CA THR A 94 -14.71 13.28 -10.45
C THR A 94 -13.84 12.28 -9.67
N LEU A 95 -13.96 12.24 -8.34
CA LEU A 95 -13.24 11.28 -7.51
C LEU A 95 -13.73 9.85 -7.77
N ALA A 96 -15.04 9.66 -7.95
CA ALA A 96 -15.62 8.36 -8.28
C ALA A 96 -15.13 7.86 -9.66
N ASP A 97 -15.08 8.75 -10.66
CA ASP A 97 -14.57 8.42 -11.99
C ASP A 97 -13.08 8.06 -11.94
N LEU A 98 -12.26 8.86 -11.25
CA LEU A 98 -10.83 8.58 -11.08
C LEU A 98 -10.57 7.27 -10.32
N ALA A 99 -11.41 6.94 -9.33
CA ALA A 99 -11.31 5.68 -8.61
C ALA A 99 -11.64 4.48 -9.51
N ALA A 100 -12.63 4.61 -10.40
CA ALA A 100 -12.96 3.59 -11.39
C ALA A 100 -11.82 3.39 -12.41
N ASP A 101 -11.24 4.49 -12.90
CA ASP A 101 -10.08 4.46 -13.81
C ASP A 101 -8.86 3.82 -13.15
N ALA A 102 -8.59 4.15 -11.89
CA ALA A 102 -7.49 3.54 -11.12
C ALA A 102 -7.68 2.02 -10.98
N ALA A 103 -8.89 1.57 -10.62
CA ALA A 103 -9.19 0.15 -10.50
C ALA A 103 -9.07 -0.59 -11.85
N ALA A 104 -9.46 0.05 -12.96
CA ALA A 104 -9.27 -0.50 -14.29
C ALA A 104 -7.79 -0.60 -14.68
N LEU A 105 -6.99 0.40 -14.31
CA LEU A 105 -5.55 0.40 -14.53
C LEU A 105 -4.85 -0.70 -13.73
N ASP A 106 -5.19 -0.87 -12.45
CA ASP A 106 -4.63 -1.93 -11.60
C ASP A 106 -4.88 -3.32 -12.19
N ALA A 107 -6.08 -3.56 -12.74
CA ALA A 107 -6.40 -4.81 -13.42
C ALA A 107 -5.54 -5.01 -14.68
N ALA A 108 -5.39 -3.98 -15.51
CA ALA A 108 -4.56 -4.03 -16.71
C ALA A 108 -3.07 -4.25 -16.38
N GLU A 109 -2.57 -3.65 -15.30
CA GLU A 109 -1.21 -3.86 -14.80
C GLU A 109 -1.00 -5.30 -14.35
N CYS A 110 -1.96 -5.88 -13.62
CA CYS A 110 -1.88 -7.28 -13.20
C CYS A 110 -1.78 -8.22 -14.41
N ASP A 111 -2.59 -8.01 -15.44
CA ASP A 111 -2.55 -8.78 -16.68
C ASP A 111 -1.22 -8.60 -17.42
N PHE A 112 -0.72 -7.37 -17.49
CA PHE A 112 0.58 -7.07 -18.08
C PHE A 112 1.71 -7.80 -17.36
N TRP A 113 1.73 -7.75 -16.03
CA TRP A 113 2.77 -8.42 -15.23
C TRP A 113 2.71 -9.93 -15.38
N HIS A 114 1.50 -10.53 -15.40
CA HIS A 114 1.36 -11.95 -15.68
C HIS A 114 1.91 -12.34 -17.05
N ALA A 115 1.59 -11.58 -18.10
CA ALA A 115 2.12 -11.84 -19.44
C ALA A 115 3.65 -11.67 -19.51
N SER A 116 4.18 -10.62 -18.88
CA SER A 116 5.61 -10.35 -18.80
C SER A 116 6.37 -11.46 -18.09
N HIS A 117 5.85 -11.93 -16.95
CA HIS A 117 6.45 -13.05 -16.21
C HIS A 117 6.37 -14.36 -16.98
N ALA A 118 5.26 -14.66 -17.64
CA ALA A 118 5.15 -15.84 -18.50
C ALA A 118 6.18 -15.80 -19.65
N PHE A 119 6.35 -14.64 -20.28
CA PHE A 119 7.35 -14.45 -21.31
C PHE A 119 8.77 -14.64 -20.76
N GLN A 120 9.11 -14.01 -19.63
CA GLN A 120 10.42 -14.17 -18.99
C GLN A 120 10.71 -15.63 -18.63
N ALA A 121 9.73 -16.37 -18.09
CA ALA A 121 9.88 -17.78 -17.77
C ALA A 121 10.19 -18.62 -19.02
N SER A 122 9.46 -18.38 -20.13
CA SER A 122 9.76 -19.05 -21.40
C SER A 122 11.15 -18.71 -21.94
N LEU A 123 11.55 -17.44 -21.88
CA LEU A 123 12.88 -16.99 -22.31
C LEU A 123 13.98 -17.68 -21.48
N GLN A 124 13.81 -17.76 -20.17
CA GLN A 124 14.76 -18.44 -19.29
C GLN A 124 14.86 -19.94 -19.60
N ALA A 125 13.74 -20.60 -19.92
CA ALA A 125 13.75 -22.00 -20.33
C ALA A 125 14.55 -22.21 -21.62
N TYR A 126 14.34 -21.35 -22.64
CA TYR A 126 15.12 -21.43 -23.89
C TYR A 126 16.60 -21.13 -23.69
N GLN A 127 16.94 -20.18 -22.81
CA GLN A 127 18.34 -19.89 -22.47
C GLN A 127 19.00 -21.08 -21.78
N ALA A 128 18.30 -21.71 -20.82
CA ALA A 128 18.79 -22.91 -20.15
C ALA A 128 19.00 -24.08 -21.13
N GLU A 129 18.08 -24.28 -22.07
CA GLU A 129 18.22 -25.31 -23.11
C GLU A 129 19.42 -25.05 -24.01
N ARG A 130 19.59 -23.80 -24.47
CA ARG A 130 20.74 -23.39 -25.29
C ARG A 130 22.05 -23.62 -24.54
N ASP A 131 22.12 -23.24 -23.28
CA ASP A 131 23.33 -23.38 -22.48
C ASP A 131 23.65 -24.87 -22.20
N ALA A 132 22.63 -25.69 -21.98
CA ALA A 132 22.78 -27.15 -21.90
C ALA A 132 23.27 -27.76 -23.23
N LEU A 133 22.83 -27.24 -24.38
CA LEU A 133 23.30 -27.70 -25.68
C LEU A 133 24.76 -27.27 -25.93
N ASN A 134 25.10 -26.02 -25.60
CA ASN A 134 26.45 -25.49 -25.76
C ASN A 134 27.46 -26.27 -24.90
N THR A 135 27.12 -26.58 -23.66
CA THR A 135 27.99 -27.39 -22.79
C THR A 135 28.22 -28.80 -23.35
N LYS A 136 27.20 -29.44 -23.93
CA LYS A 136 27.34 -30.72 -24.64
C LYS A 136 28.21 -30.58 -25.89
N TYR A 137 28.02 -29.52 -26.66
CA TYR A 137 28.82 -29.23 -27.85
C TYR A 137 30.30 -29.06 -27.49
N ASP A 138 30.62 -28.28 -26.46
CA ASP A 138 31.99 -28.07 -25.99
C ASP A 138 32.64 -29.38 -25.53
N ALA A 139 31.91 -30.21 -24.79
CA ALA A 139 32.39 -31.52 -24.37
C ALA A 139 32.68 -32.43 -25.57
N ALA A 140 31.78 -32.49 -26.54
CA ALA A 140 31.95 -33.27 -27.76
C ALA A 140 33.11 -32.76 -28.62
N SER A 141 33.27 -31.44 -28.75
CA SER A 141 34.36 -30.80 -29.48
C SER A 141 35.72 -31.13 -28.85
N ARG A 142 35.85 -31.03 -27.52
CA ARG A 142 37.05 -31.45 -26.79
C ARG A 142 37.35 -32.93 -26.98
N HIS A 143 36.32 -33.78 -27.00
CA HIS A 143 36.49 -35.21 -27.25
C HIS A 143 36.97 -35.48 -28.69
N LEU A 144 36.41 -34.79 -29.68
CA LEU A 144 36.83 -34.86 -31.07
C LEU A 144 38.28 -34.41 -31.24
N ASP A 145 38.69 -33.31 -30.61
CA ASP A 145 40.08 -32.84 -30.64
C ASP A 145 41.04 -33.85 -30.02
N LYS A 146 40.61 -34.52 -28.94
CA LYS A 146 41.38 -35.62 -28.36
C LYS A 146 41.53 -36.78 -29.35
N LEU A 147 40.44 -37.20 -29.99
CA LEU A 147 40.45 -38.27 -31.01
C LEU A 147 41.32 -37.91 -32.23
N LYS A 148 41.29 -36.66 -32.67
CA LYS A 148 42.16 -36.17 -33.76
C LYS A 148 43.64 -36.19 -33.38
N ARG A 149 43.97 -35.93 -32.11
CA ARG A 149 45.35 -35.95 -31.60
C ARG A 149 45.84 -37.36 -31.30
N THR A 150 44.96 -38.30 -30.95
CA THR A 150 45.32 -39.71 -30.76
C THR A 150 45.59 -40.35 -32.12
N ASN A 151 46.85 -40.36 -32.51
CA ASN A 151 47.32 -41.18 -33.62
C ASN A 151 47.73 -42.54 -33.03
N VAL A 152 46.99 -43.59 -33.36
CA VAL A 152 47.24 -44.97 -32.87
C VAL A 152 48.69 -45.41 -33.12
N TYR A 153 49.29 -45.00 -34.24
CA TYR A 153 50.69 -45.32 -34.53
C TYR A 153 51.67 -44.65 -33.56
N ASN A 154 51.35 -43.44 -33.09
CA ASN A 154 52.17 -42.69 -32.13
C ASN A 154 51.94 -43.14 -30.68
N ASP A 155 50.79 -43.74 -30.36
CA ASP A 155 50.48 -44.24 -29.03
C ASP A 155 51.08 -45.63 -28.75
N VAL A 156 51.30 -46.46 -29.79
CA VAL A 156 51.95 -47.77 -29.63
C VAL A 156 53.47 -47.64 -29.47
N ALA A 157 54.11 -46.86 -30.35
CA ALA A 157 55.55 -46.59 -30.30
C ALA A 157 55.84 -45.15 -30.74
N ARG A 158 55.89 -44.22 -29.78
CA ARG A 158 56.25 -42.83 -30.04
C ARG A 158 57.72 -42.75 -30.42
N LEU A 159 57.99 -42.59 -31.71
CA LEU A 159 59.31 -42.28 -32.22
C LEU A 159 59.57 -40.78 -32.10
N GLY A 160 60.68 -40.41 -31.49
CA GLY A 160 61.12 -39.03 -31.32
C GLY A 160 62.63 -38.92 -31.34
N HIS A 161 63.15 -37.76 -30.96
CA HIS A 161 64.58 -37.59 -30.71
C HIS A 161 64.78 -36.70 -29.49
N ASP A 162 65.80 -37.00 -28.69
CA ASP A 162 66.26 -36.20 -27.56
C ASP A 162 67.69 -35.73 -27.85
N GLY A 163 67.80 -34.54 -28.45
CA GLY A 163 69.07 -33.95 -28.85
C GLY A 163 69.80 -34.76 -29.94
N THR A 164 70.71 -35.65 -29.57
CA THR A 164 71.51 -36.44 -30.53
C THR A 164 70.99 -37.86 -30.72
N TYR A 165 70.14 -38.36 -29.82
CA TYR A 165 69.69 -39.75 -29.84
C TYR A 165 68.24 -39.86 -30.34
N PRO A 166 67.92 -40.81 -31.23
CA PRO A 166 66.54 -41.21 -31.44
C PRO A 166 65.98 -41.83 -30.15
N THR A 167 64.68 -41.62 -29.90
CA THR A 167 63.98 -42.15 -28.73
C THR A 167 62.75 -42.94 -29.14
N ILE A 168 62.48 -44.03 -28.42
CA ILE A 168 61.22 -44.79 -28.52
C ILE A 168 60.51 -44.70 -27.18
N ASN A 169 59.29 -44.14 -27.15
CA ASN A 169 58.52 -43.91 -25.93
C ASN A 169 59.32 -43.16 -24.83
N GLY A 170 60.20 -42.25 -25.24
CA GLY A 170 61.06 -41.47 -24.35
C GLY A 170 62.35 -42.17 -23.88
N LEU A 171 62.61 -43.42 -24.30
CA LEU A 171 63.85 -44.14 -24.03
C LEU A 171 64.85 -43.91 -25.16
N ARG A 172 66.10 -43.55 -24.85
CA ARG A 172 67.12 -43.23 -25.87
C ARG A 172 67.71 -44.49 -26.49
N LEU A 173 68.02 -44.40 -27.78
CA LEU A 173 68.69 -45.43 -28.54
C LEU A 173 69.97 -44.86 -29.16
N GLY A 174 71.05 -45.62 -29.07
CA GLY A 174 72.29 -45.30 -29.78
C GLY A 174 73.52 -45.46 -28.91
N ARG A 175 74.63 -45.73 -29.58
CA ARG A 175 75.97 -45.57 -29.00
C ARG A 175 76.48 -44.21 -29.44
N GLY A 176 76.91 -43.38 -28.50
CA GLY A 176 77.39 -42.02 -28.79
C GLY A 176 78.39 -42.01 -29.95
N VAL A 177 78.17 -41.15 -30.94
CA VAL A 177 79.12 -40.95 -32.03
C VAL A 177 80.29 -40.14 -31.48
N SER A 178 81.50 -40.69 -31.60
CA SER A 178 82.77 -40.16 -31.04
C SER A 178 83.05 -38.67 -31.33
N GLY A 179 82.40 -38.05 -32.32
CA GLY A 179 82.63 -36.66 -32.73
C GLY A 179 81.84 -35.57 -32.01
N ASN A 180 80.74 -35.88 -31.30
CA ASN A 180 79.80 -34.85 -30.79
C ASN A 180 79.70 -34.76 -29.25
N GLY A 181 80.60 -35.40 -28.50
CA GLY A 181 80.69 -35.23 -27.03
C GLY A 181 79.53 -35.83 -26.21
N ALA A 182 78.64 -36.62 -26.80
CA ALA A 182 77.48 -37.19 -26.12
C ALA A 182 77.78 -38.60 -25.51
N PRO A 183 77.43 -38.86 -24.23
CA PRO A 183 77.78 -40.11 -23.53
C PRO A 183 77.00 -41.33 -24.04
N PRO A 184 77.59 -42.54 -24.05
CA PRO A 184 76.90 -43.73 -24.53
C PRO A 184 75.68 -44.06 -23.66
N VAL A 185 74.54 -44.35 -24.31
CA VAL A 185 73.31 -44.78 -23.63
C VAL A 185 73.55 -46.16 -22.99
N PRO A 186 73.04 -46.43 -21.77
CA PRO A 186 73.24 -47.71 -21.12
C PRO A 186 72.41 -48.84 -21.77
N TRP A 187 72.93 -50.08 -21.71
CA TRP A 187 72.33 -51.25 -22.35
C TRP A 187 70.92 -51.59 -21.84
N HIS A 188 70.65 -51.37 -20.54
CA HIS A 188 69.33 -51.61 -19.97
C HIS A 188 68.26 -50.67 -20.55
N GLU A 189 68.63 -49.41 -20.86
CA GLU A 189 67.72 -48.43 -21.48
C GLU A 189 67.42 -48.82 -22.93
N MET A 190 68.45 -49.26 -23.68
CA MET A 190 68.26 -49.76 -25.05
C MET A 190 67.41 -51.03 -25.10
N ASN A 191 67.64 -52.00 -24.21
CA ASN A 191 66.84 -53.23 -24.14
C ASN A 191 65.39 -52.95 -23.75
N ALA A 192 65.16 -52.02 -22.82
CA ALA A 192 63.82 -51.58 -22.47
C ALA A 192 63.13 -50.95 -23.69
N ALA A 193 63.84 -50.11 -24.47
CA ALA A 193 63.31 -49.52 -25.69
C ALA A 193 62.94 -50.58 -26.75
N PHE A 194 63.82 -51.55 -27.01
CA PHE A 194 63.52 -52.65 -27.94
C PHE A 194 62.37 -53.53 -27.46
N GLY A 195 62.27 -53.79 -26.16
CA GLY A 195 61.14 -54.52 -25.56
C GLY A 195 59.80 -53.81 -25.65
N LYS A 196 59.79 -52.49 -25.93
CA LYS A 196 58.57 -51.72 -26.23
C LYS A 196 58.18 -51.78 -27.71
N CYS A 197 59.00 -52.36 -28.59
CA CYS A 197 58.73 -52.51 -30.03
C CYS A 197 58.25 -53.90 -30.44
N VAL A 198 58.35 -54.90 -29.55
CA VAL A 198 57.96 -56.30 -29.80
C VAL A 198 56.51 -56.53 -29.41
#